data_AF-A0A9W6VD79-F1
#
_entry.id   AF-A0A9W6VD79-F1
#
_cell.length_a   1.000
_cell.length_b   1.000
_cell.length_c   1.000
_cell.angle_alpha   90.00
_cell.angle_beta   90.00
_cell.angle_gamma   90.00
#
_symmetry.space_group_name_H-M   'P 1'
#
loop_
_entity.id
_entity.type
_entity.pdbx_description
1 polymer ?
#
loop_
_entity_poly.entity_id
_entity_poly.type
_entity_poly.pdbx_seq_one_letter_code
_entity_poly.pdbx_strand_id
1 'polypeptide(L)'
;MNRRRSTIAAAGLCGVVAAFQFALAAGAPLGRAAWGGTSAELPTGLRVASGVAVVLWAFAALVLLRRGGLDSPVPEPVGRVGSWVVVALLAAGALMNAASSSPWERYGWAPVIVVHLVLCVRVATRPVPQPTA
;
A
#
# COMPACT_ATOMS: atom_id res chain seq x y z
N MET A 1 -4.34 16.74 11.66
CA MET A 1 -4.71 16.41 10.26
C MET A 1 -6.14 15.86 10.25
N ASN A 2 -7.02 16.41 9.42
CA ASN A 2 -8.43 16.00 9.34
C ASN A 2 -8.53 14.53 8.89
N ARG A 3 -9.44 13.75 9.48
CA ARG A 3 -9.57 12.29 9.22
C ARG A 3 -9.72 11.94 7.73
N ARG A 4 -10.46 12.77 6.99
CA ARG A 4 -10.61 12.67 5.53
C ARG A 4 -9.27 12.82 4.80
N ARG A 5 -8.40 13.73 5.25
CA ARG A 5 -7.04 13.93 4.68
C ARG A 5 -6.17 12.69 4.90
N SER A 6 -6.22 12.08 6.08
CA SER A 6 -5.48 10.83 6.34
C SER A 6 -5.91 9.69 5.41
N THR A 7 -7.22 9.55 5.18
CA THR A 7 -7.73 8.54 4.24
C THR A 7 -7.29 8.80 2.81
N ILE A 8 -7.44 10.04 2.33
CA ILE A 8 -7.01 10.40 0.97
C ILE A 8 -5.51 10.19 0.81
N ALA A 9 -4.70 10.56 1.81
CA ALA A 9 -3.27 10.35 1.79
C ALA A 9 -2.90 8.86 1.76
N ALA A 10 -3.54 8.03 2.59
CA ALA A 10 -3.30 6.59 2.60
C ALA A 10 -3.67 5.94 1.26
N ALA A 11 -4.88 6.20 0.75
CA ALA A 11 -5.32 5.69 -0.55
C ALA A 11 -4.43 6.21 -1.70
N GLY A 12 -4.00 7.47 -1.62
CA GLY A 12 -3.06 8.07 -2.57
C GLY A 12 -1.70 7.37 -2.58
N LEU A 13 -1.16 7.00 -1.41
CA LEU A 13 0.07 6.22 -1.31
C LEU A 13 -0.09 4.82 -1.89
N CYS A 14 -1.25 4.16 -1.72
CA CYS A 14 -1.55 2.93 -2.46
C CYS A 14 -1.48 3.15 -3.97
N GLY A 15 -2.02 4.27 -4.47
CA GLY A 15 -1.94 4.67 -5.88
C GLY A 15 -0.51 4.89 -6.38
N VAL A 16 0.34 5.54 -5.58
CA VAL A 16 1.78 5.71 -5.88
C VAL A 16 2.48 4.36 -5.99
N VAL A 17 2.23 3.45 -5.04
CA VAL A 17 2.82 2.11 -5.08
C VAL A 17 2.29 1.32 -6.29
N ALA A 18 0.99 1.41 -6.61
CA ALA A 18 0.42 0.77 -7.78
C ALA A 18 1.03 1.29 -9.09
N ALA A 19 1.23 2.61 -9.21
CA ALA A 19 1.87 3.21 -10.38
C ALA A 19 3.33 2.75 -10.53
N PHE A 20 4.07 2.68 -9.42
CA PHE A 20 5.42 2.14 -9.41
C PHE A 20 5.46 0.67 -9.85
N GLN A 21 4.58 -0.18 -9.29
CA GLN A 21 4.47 -1.58 -9.68
C GLN A 21 4.04 -1.74 -11.14
N PHE A 22 3.20 -0.86 -11.66
CA PHE A 22 2.82 -0.86 -13.06
C PHE A 22 4.02 -0.55 -13.97
N ALA A 23 4.82 0.47 -13.63
CA ALA A 23 6.05 0.79 -14.37
C ALA A 23 7.03 -0.41 -14.38
N LEU A 24 7.19 -1.09 -13.25
CA LEU A 24 7.98 -2.31 -13.13
C LEU A 24 7.45 -3.45 -14.03
N ALA A 25 6.14 -3.68 -14.01
CA ALA A 25 5.49 -4.67 -14.87
C ALA A 25 5.66 -4.33 -16.37
N ALA A 26 5.60 -3.04 -16.72
CA ALA A 26 5.84 -2.55 -18.07
C ALA A 26 7.32 -2.66 -18.52
N GLY A 27 8.25 -2.96 -17.60
CA GLY A 27 9.67 -3.14 -17.91
C GLY A 27 10.51 -1.87 -17.73
N ALA A 28 10.02 -0.87 -17.00
CA ALA A 28 10.83 0.31 -16.67
C ALA A 28 12.09 -0.10 -15.88
N PRO A 29 13.24 0.59 -16.07
CA PRO A 29 14.52 0.26 -15.44
C PRO A 29 14.60 0.73 -13.97
N LEU A 30 13.53 0.49 -13.21
CA LEU A 30 13.37 0.88 -11.80
C LEU A 30 13.51 -0.31 -10.83
N GLY A 31 13.89 -1.49 -11.35
CA GLY A 31 14.01 -2.73 -10.58
C GLY A 31 15.02 -2.66 -9.44
N ARG A 32 16.03 -1.76 -9.49
CA ARG A 32 16.95 -1.54 -8.35
C ARG A 32 16.26 -1.03 -7.09
N ALA A 33 15.07 -0.44 -7.24
CA ALA A 33 14.26 0.06 -6.15
C ALA A 33 13.18 -0.93 -5.68
N ALA A 34 13.21 -2.19 -6.13
CA ALA A 34 12.23 -3.21 -5.75
C ALA A 34 12.85 -4.61 -5.76
N TRP A 35 12.13 -5.57 -5.17
CA TRP A 35 12.47 -7.00 -5.24
C TRP A 35 13.93 -7.31 -4.87
N GLY A 36 14.47 -6.63 -3.88
CA GLY A 36 15.85 -6.78 -3.39
C GLY A 36 16.91 -6.01 -4.18
N GLY A 37 16.52 -5.29 -5.23
CA GLY A 37 17.41 -4.41 -6.00
C GLY A 37 18.44 -5.12 -6.88
N THR A 38 18.20 -6.38 -7.23
CA THR A 38 19.15 -7.27 -7.93
C THR A 38 19.38 -6.92 -9.40
N SER A 39 18.43 -6.28 -10.07
CA SER A 39 18.52 -5.94 -11.49
C SER A 39 17.79 -4.63 -11.78
N ALA A 40 18.30 -3.85 -12.74
CA ALA A 40 17.66 -2.59 -13.14
C ALA A 40 16.34 -2.85 -13.87
N GLU A 41 16.31 -3.84 -14.75
CA GLU A 41 15.11 -4.35 -15.40
C GLU A 41 14.71 -5.66 -14.74
N LEU A 42 13.41 -5.86 -14.53
CA LEU A 42 12.93 -7.05 -13.85
C LEU A 42 12.82 -8.23 -14.82
N PRO A 43 13.26 -9.43 -14.39
CA PRO A 43 12.96 -10.66 -15.12
C PRO A 43 11.45 -10.88 -15.20
N THR A 44 10.99 -11.60 -16.21
CA THR A 44 9.57 -11.80 -16.53
C THR A 44 8.73 -12.22 -15.32
N GLY A 45 9.23 -13.13 -14.48
CA GLY A 45 8.50 -13.58 -13.28
C GLY A 45 8.20 -12.45 -12.30
N LEU A 46 9.17 -11.56 -12.05
CA LEU A 46 8.98 -10.41 -11.17
C LEU A 46 8.12 -9.32 -11.82
N ARG A 47 8.12 -9.20 -13.15
CA ARG A 47 7.19 -8.31 -13.87
C ARG A 47 5.74 -8.75 -13.68
N VAL A 48 5.48 -10.06 -13.76
CA VAL A 48 4.15 -10.63 -13.47
C VAL A 48 3.77 -10.39 -12.01
N ALA A 49 4.69 -10.64 -11.06
CA ALA A 49 4.44 -10.36 -9.65
C ALA A 49 4.12 -8.87 -9.39
N SER A 50 4.84 -7.96 -10.06
CA SER A 50 4.53 -6.53 -10.05
C SER A 50 3.15 -6.22 -10.63
N GLY A 51 2.76 -6.87 -11.73
CA GLY A 51 1.41 -6.73 -12.29
C GLY A 51 0.30 -7.15 -11.30
N VAL A 52 0.50 -8.26 -10.59
CA VAL A 52 -0.41 -8.68 -9.50
C VAL A 52 -0.43 -7.64 -8.37
N ALA A 53 0.73 -7.10 -8.00
CA ALA A 53 0.83 -6.07 -6.97
C ALA A 53 0.06 -4.79 -7.33
N VAL A 54 -0.01 -4.39 -8.61
CA VAL A 54 -0.85 -3.27 -9.05
C VAL A 54 -2.30 -3.47 -8.62
N VAL A 55 -2.87 -4.64 -8.93
CA VAL A 55 -4.27 -4.97 -8.62
C VAL A 55 -4.49 -4.99 -7.11
N LEU A 56 -3.57 -5.58 -6.36
CA LEU A 56 -3.65 -5.64 -4.89
C LEU A 56 -3.60 -4.26 -4.24
N TRP A 57 -2.71 -3.37 -4.69
CA TRP A 57 -2.61 -2.01 -4.16
C TRP A 57 -3.79 -1.13 -4.58
N ALA A 58 -4.31 -1.29 -5.80
CA ALA A 58 -5.54 -0.63 -6.21
C ALA A 58 -6.73 -1.06 -5.34
N PHE A 59 -6.87 -2.36 -5.07
CA PHE A 59 -7.89 -2.88 -4.17
C PHE A 59 -7.71 -2.39 -2.73
N ALA A 60 -6.48 -2.36 -2.23
CA ALA A 60 -6.16 -1.80 -0.91
C ALA A 60 -6.59 -0.32 -0.80
N ALA A 61 -6.42 0.47 -1.87
CA ALA A 61 -6.92 1.85 -1.90
C ALA A 61 -8.43 1.90 -1.70
N LEU A 62 -9.21 1.07 -2.41
CA LEU A 62 -10.67 1.01 -2.27
C LEU A 62 -11.11 0.58 -0.87
N VAL A 63 -10.40 -0.38 -0.27
CA VAL A 63 -10.61 -0.81 1.12
C VAL A 63 -10.39 0.34 2.10
N LEU A 64 -9.30 1.10 1.93
CA LEU A 64 -8.98 2.24 2.80
C LEU A 64 -9.95 3.41 2.60
N LEU A 65 -10.42 3.67 1.38
CA LEU A 65 -11.47 4.65 1.09
C LEU A 65 -12.75 4.28 1.81
N ARG A 66 -13.19 3.01 1.68
CA ARG A 66 -14.39 2.51 2.37
C ARG A 66 -14.27 2.66 3.87
N ARG A 67 -13.19 2.13 4.45
CA ARG A 67 -12.94 2.25 5.89
C ARG A 67 -12.84 3.71 6.33
N GLY A 68 -12.37 4.54 5.43
CA GLY A 68 -12.26 5.98 5.52
C GLY A 68 -13.58 6.75 5.39
N GLY A 69 -14.73 6.07 5.30
CA GLY A 69 -16.05 6.70 5.16
C GLY A 69 -16.20 7.51 3.88
N LEU A 70 -15.35 7.25 2.88
CA LEU A 70 -15.49 7.78 1.53
C LEU A 70 -16.20 6.74 0.67
N ASP A 71 -16.77 7.21 -0.44
CA ASP A 71 -17.44 6.35 -1.38
C ASP A 71 -16.49 5.30 -1.97
N SER A 72 -16.95 4.05 -2.02
CA SER A 72 -16.17 2.90 -2.46
C SER A 72 -17.12 1.70 -2.64
N PRO A 73 -16.92 0.88 -3.69
CA PRO A 73 -17.75 -0.30 -3.95
C PRO A 73 -17.51 -1.45 -2.95
N VAL A 74 -16.52 -1.31 -2.07
CA VAL A 74 -16.16 -2.35 -1.10
C VAL A 74 -17.19 -2.41 0.04
N PRO A 75 -17.71 -3.59 0.42
CA PRO A 75 -18.60 -3.72 1.57
C PRO A 75 -17.95 -3.31 2.90
N GLU A 76 -18.73 -2.78 3.85
CA GLU A 76 -18.22 -2.33 5.16
C GLU A 76 -17.43 -3.40 5.94
N PRO A 77 -17.87 -4.67 6.01
CA PRO A 77 -17.10 -5.71 6.68
C PRO A 77 -15.72 -5.93 6.04
N VAL A 78 -15.64 -5.85 4.72
CA VAL A 78 -14.39 -5.98 3.95
C VAL A 78 -13.50 -4.76 4.17
N GLY A 79 -14.05 -3.55 4.18
CA GLY A 79 -13.32 -2.33 4.54
C GLY A 79 -12.69 -2.41 5.93
N ARG A 80 -13.44 -2.91 6.91
CA ARG A 80 -12.99 -3.08 8.30
C ARG A 80 -11.85 -4.09 8.41
N VAL A 81 -12.07 -5.33 7.97
CA VAL A 81 -11.05 -6.39 8.06
C VAL A 81 -9.86 -6.09 7.16
N GLY A 82 -10.12 -5.72 5.91
CA GLY A 82 -9.10 -5.43 4.90
C GLY A 82 -8.17 -4.29 5.32
N SER A 83 -8.67 -3.25 6.00
CA SER A 83 -7.81 -2.16 6.47
C SER A 83 -6.74 -2.64 7.47
N TRP A 84 -7.08 -3.59 8.34
CA TRP A 84 -6.12 -4.20 9.26
C TRP A 84 -5.17 -5.17 8.55
N VAL A 85 -5.63 -5.87 7.51
CA VAL A 85 -4.76 -6.67 6.64
C VAL A 85 -3.71 -5.79 5.97
N VAL A 86 -4.11 -4.63 5.42
CA VAL A 86 -3.17 -3.66 4.83
C VAL A 86 -2.15 -3.15 5.86
N VAL A 87 -2.59 -2.87 7.10
CA VAL A 87 -1.69 -2.50 8.20
C VAL A 87 -0.67 -3.60 8.48
N ALA A 88 -1.10 -4.87 8.58
CA ALA A 88 -0.20 -5.99 8.82
C ALA A 88 0.82 -6.17 7.69
N LEU A 89 0.36 -6.07 6.43
CA LEU A 89 1.23 -6.15 5.25
C LEU A 89 2.25 -5.00 5.21
N LEU A 90 1.84 -3.77 5.53
CA LEU A 90 2.75 -2.62 5.60
C LEU A 90 3.75 -2.75 6.75
N ALA A 91 3.34 -3.28 7.91
CA ALA A 91 4.25 -3.52 9.02
C ALA A 91 5.32 -4.55 8.65
N ALA A 92 4.92 -5.68 8.07
CA ALA A 92 5.86 -6.68 7.55
C ALA A 92 6.76 -6.08 6.46
N GLY A 93 6.18 -5.34 5.51
CA GLY A 93 6.91 -4.66 4.44
C GLY A 93 7.92 -3.65 4.94
N ALA A 94 7.60 -2.87 5.99
CA ALA A 94 8.53 -1.92 6.61
C ALA A 94 9.73 -2.63 7.21
N LEU A 95 9.51 -3.73 7.94
CA LEU A 95 10.59 -4.53 8.51
C LEU A 95 11.48 -5.13 7.41
N MET A 96 10.88 -5.72 6.38
CA MET A 96 11.61 -6.31 5.26
C MET A 96 12.42 -5.26 4.49
N ASN A 97 11.84 -4.09 4.20
CA ASN A 97 12.53 -3.02 3.48
C ASN A 97 13.64 -2.40 4.34
N ALA A 98 13.41 -2.20 5.64
CA ALA A 98 14.46 -1.72 6.55
C ALA A 98 15.63 -2.72 6.66
N ALA A 99 15.34 -4.02 6.66
CA ALA A 99 16.35 -5.06 6.69
C ALA A 99 17.05 -5.28 5.33
N SER A 100 16.45 -4.83 4.22
CA SER A 100 16.96 -5.06 2.86
C SER A 100 18.40 -4.57 2.68
N SER A 101 19.17 -5.30 1.85
CA SER A 101 20.49 -4.89 1.39
C SER A 101 20.46 -3.81 0.30
N SER A 102 19.30 -3.57 -0.34
CA SER A 102 19.16 -2.51 -1.33
C SER A 102 19.06 -1.14 -0.66
N PRO A 103 19.93 -0.16 -1.00
CA PRO A 103 19.85 1.20 -0.46
C PRO A 103 18.50 1.88 -0.77
N TRP A 104 17.92 1.60 -1.94
CA TRP A 104 16.61 2.12 -2.32
C TRP A 104 15.49 1.58 -1.44
N GLU A 105 15.53 0.29 -1.11
CA GLU A 105 14.52 -0.31 -0.24
C GLU A 105 14.69 0.19 1.20
N ARG A 106 15.92 0.19 1.71
CA ARG A 106 16.23 0.57 3.09
C ARG A 106 16.02 2.06 3.38
N TYR A 107 16.53 2.95 2.53
CA TYR A 107 16.53 4.39 2.78
C TYR A 107 15.47 5.15 1.99
N GLY A 108 14.93 4.57 0.90
CA GLY A 108 13.84 5.14 0.12
C GLY A 108 12.48 4.60 0.57
N TRP A 109 12.23 3.30 0.35
CA TRP A 109 10.91 2.72 0.59
C TRP A 109 10.58 2.52 2.07
N ALA A 110 11.51 2.10 2.92
CA ALA A 110 11.19 1.84 4.32
C ALA A 110 10.58 3.07 5.03
N PRO A 111 11.13 4.30 4.91
CA PRO A 111 10.49 5.50 5.45
C PRO A 111 9.09 5.76 4.86
N VAL A 112 8.91 5.59 3.55
CA VAL A 112 7.62 5.75 2.87
C VAL A 112 6.59 4.75 3.42
N ILE A 113 6.98 3.49 3.59
CA ILE A 113 6.12 2.44 4.14
C ILE A 113 5.76 2.74 5.58
N VAL A 114 6.67 3.26 6.41
CA VAL A 114 6.37 3.67 7.80
C VAL A 114 5.35 4.81 7.83
N VAL A 115 5.51 5.83 6.99
CA VAL A 115 4.51 6.92 6.89
C VAL A 115 3.16 6.37 6.45
N HIS A 116 3.15 5.49 5.44
CA HIS A 116 1.94 4.83 4.96
C HIS A 116 1.27 4.00 6.06
N LEU A 117 2.04 3.21 6.81
CA LEU A 117 1.58 2.40 7.93
C LEU A 117 0.88 3.26 9.00
N VAL A 118 1.48 4.38 9.39
CA VAL A 118 0.89 5.31 10.37
C VAL A 118 -0.44 5.88 9.86
N LEU A 119 -0.53 6.22 8.58
CA LEU A 119 -1.78 6.68 7.97
C LEU A 119 -2.84 5.57 7.96
N CYS A 120 -2.47 4.35 7.58
CA CYS A 120 -3.38 3.20 7.56
C CYS A 120 -3.89 2.84 8.97
N VAL A 121 -3.04 2.88 10.00
CA VAL A 121 -3.46 2.66 11.40
C VAL A 121 -4.51 3.70 11.82
N ARG A 122 -4.32 4.98 11.47
CA ARG A 122 -5.29 6.04 11.74
C ARG A 122 -6.63 5.83 11.01
N VAL A 123 -6.60 5.21 9.84
CA VAL A 123 -7.81 4.85 9.08
C VAL A 123 -8.48 3.60 9.71
N ALA A 124 -7.71 2.57 10.04
CA ALA A 124 -8.21 1.30 10.55
C ALA A 124 -8.88 1.42 11.93
N THR A 125 -8.38 2.32 12.79
CA THR A 125 -8.88 2.59 14.15
C THR A 125 -10.14 3.45 14.21
N ARG A 126 -10.80 3.72 13.08
CA ARG A 126 -12.06 4.49 13.05
C ARG A 126 -13.18 3.80 13.86
N PRO A 127 -13.95 4.51 14.69
CA PRO A 127 -15.14 3.95 15.31
C PRO A 127 -16.14 3.47 14.24
N VAL A 128 -16.82 2.35 14.50
CA VAL A 128 -17.93 1.89 13.66
C VAL A 128 -19.13 2.78 13.95
N PRO A 129 -19.79 3.40 12.94
CA PRO A 129 -21.03 4.12 13.14
C PRO A 129 -22.06 3.17 13.79
N GLN A 130 -22.58 3.54 14.97
CA GLN A 130 -23.67 2.79 15.59
C GLN A 130 -24.92 2.96 14.72
N PRO A 131 -25.70 1.89 14.48
CA PRO A 131 -27.03 2.05 13.88
C PRO A 131 -27.82 3.04 14.74
N THR A 132 -28.34 4.10 14.13
CA THR A 132 -29.35 4.94 14.79
C THR A 132 -30.59 4.07 14.99
N ALA A 133 -30.92 3.81 16.25
CA ALA A 133 -32.17 3.16 16.65
C ALA A 133 -33.39 4.02 16.27
#